data_AF-A0A2V2UGQ3-F1
#
_entry.id   AF-A0A2V2UGQ3-F1
#
_cell.length_a   1.000
_cell.length_b   1.000
_cell.length_c   1.000
_cell.angle_alpha   90.00
_cell.angle_beta   90.00
_cell.angle_gamma   90.00
#
_symmetry.space_group_name_H-M   'P 1'
#
loop_
_entity.id
_entity.type
_entity.pdbx_description
1 polymer ?
#
loop_
_entity_poly.entity_id
_entity_poly.type
_entity_poly.pdbx_seq_one_letter_code
_entity_poly.pdbx_strand_id
1 'polypeptide(L)'
;MDFSEISTIATVGILAALFGMSLLQFSSVKESMRIQSEQQIYARIIETRMKLENTEAFTKIAKENELFADRLALVDSPDEYYTVVAYLDLIEFLFYLHETKMMDAKLWPRWKALAQTLMGMPKFRKVWDKTKHVHNSDFVEFMDSL
;
A
#
# COMPACT_ATOMS: atom_id res chain seq x y z
N MET A 1 -1.20 40.55 44.28
CA MET A 1 -0.73 39.26 43.73
C MET A 1 0.76 39.29 43.84
N ASP A 2 1.33 38.43 44.67
CA ASP A 2 2.75 38.45 44.99
C ASP A 2 3.57 37.87 43.82
N PHE A 3 4.83 38.27 43.65
CA PHE A 3 5.65 37.83 42.51
C PHE A 3 5.85 36.29 42.51
N SER A 4 5.77 35.67 43.68
CA SER A 4 5.79 34.21 43.85
C SER A 4 4.53 33.54 43.30
N GLU A 5 3.34 34.09 43.52
CA GLU A 5 2.07 33.55 43.02
C GLU A 5 1.99 33.61 41.49
N ILE A 6 2.46 34.72 40.89
CA ILE A 6 2.55 34.89 39.43
C ILE A 6 3.50 33.84 38.84
N SER A 7 4.65 33.64 39.48
CA SER A 7 5.65 32.64 39.08
C SER A 7 5.13 31.21 39.16
N THR A 8 4.39 30.87 40.22
CA THR A 8 3.78 29.54 40.38
C THR A 8 2.69 29.28 39.34
N ILE A 9 1.79 30.24 39.10
CA ILE A 9 0.73 30.10 38.08
C ILE A 9 1.34 29.95 36.68
N ALA A 10 2.36 30.74 36.35
CA ALA A 10 3.07 30.63 35.08
C ALA A 10 3.75 29.26 34.92
N THR A 11 4.40 28.77 35.98
CA THR A 11 5.05 27.45 35.98
C THR A 11 4.05 26.31 35.78
N VAL A 12 2.90 26.36 36.48
CA VAL A 12 1.81 25.38 36.30
C VAL A 12 1.26 25.43 34.87
N GLY A 13 1.07 26.62 34.30
CA GLY A 13 0.64 26.79 32.91
C GLY A 13 1.63 26.18 31.91
N ILE A 14 2.93 26.40 32.10
CA ILE A 14 3.99 25.81 31.25
C ILE A 14 3.99 24.28 31.36
N LEU A 15 3.91 23.73 32.57
CA LEU A 15 3.88 22.28 32.78
C LEU A 15 2.64 21.63 32.17
N ALA A 16 1.47 22.25 32.30
CA ALA A 16 0.23 21.78 31.67
C ALA A 16 0.33 21.79 30.13
N ALA A 17 0.93 22.84 29.54
CA ALA A 17 1.15 22.93 28.10
C ALA A 17 2.12 21.85 27.60
N LEU A 18 3.24 21.62 28.31
CA LEU A 18 4.20 20.56 27.99
C LEU A 18 3.56 19.17 28.08
N PHE A 19 2.76 18.93 29.12
CA PHE A 19 2.03 17.68 29.28
C PHE A 19 1.01 17.48 28.14
N GLY A 20 0.27 18.52 27.76
CA GLY A 20 -0.62 18.49 26.61
C GLY A 20 0.11 18.14 25.30
N MET A 21 1.24 18.79 25.03
CA MET A 21 2.08 18.47 23.86
C MET A 21 2.58 17.03 23.89
N SER A 22 2.99 16.50 25.04
CA SER A 22 3.45 15.11 25.16
C SER A 22 2.34 14.10 24.87
N LEU A 23 1.10 14.37 25.28
CA LEU A 23 -0.05 13.50 24.98
C LEU A 23 -0.37 13.48 23.49
N LEU A 24 -0.32 14.65 22.83
CA LEU A 24 -0.50 14.76 21.38
C LEU A 24 0.60 14.02 20.62
N GLN A 25 1.86 14.18 21.04
CA GLN A 25 2.99 13.46 20.46
C GLN A 25 2.86 11.95 20.65
N PHE A 26 2.51 11.49 21.85
CA PHE A 26 2.31 10.07 22.12
C PHE A 26 1.19 9.47 21.25
N SER A 27 0.07 10.18 21.09
CA SER A 27 -1.02 9.75 20.21
C SER A 27 -0.56 9.64 18.75
N SER A 28 0.19 10.63 18.26
CA SER A 28 0.75 10.61 16.91
C SER A 28 1.74 9.47 16.69
N VAL A 29 2.60 9.19 17.68
CA VAL A 29 3.58 8.09 17.62
C VAL A 29 2.86 6.75 17.61
N LYS A 30 1.85 6.56 18.49
CA LYS A 30 1.06 5.33 18.53
C LYS A 30 0.38 5.05 17.19
N GLU A 31 -0.21 6.08 16.59
CA GLU A 31 -0.87 5.95 15.30
C GLU A 31 0.14 5.64 14.19
N SER A 32 1.28 6.34 14.15
CA SER A 32 2.34 6.05 13.19
C SER A 32 2.87 4.61 13.32
N MET A 33 3.03 4.11 14.55
CA MET A 33 3.44 2.72 14.80
C MET A 33 2.39 1.71 14.32
N ARG A 34 1.11 2.00 14.54
CA ARG A 34 0.00 1.15 14.05
C ARG A 34 0.05 1.04 12.53
N ILE A 35 0.13 2.17 11.83
CA ILE A 35 0.12 2.16 10.36
C ILE A 35 1.39 1.48 9.80
N GLN A 36 2.55 1.72 10.41
CA GLN A 36 3.78 1.03 10.02
C GLN A 36 3.66 -0.50 10.21
N SER A 37 3.03 -0.94 11.30
CA SER A 37 2.78 -2.37 11.55
C SER A 37 1.82 -2.97 10.51
N GLU A 38 0.74 -2.27 10.16
CA GLU A 38 -0.20 -2.69 9.12
C GLU A 38 0.50 -2.84 7.76
N GLN A 39 1.37 -1.89 7.41
CA GLN A 39 2.17 -1.94 6.18
C GLN A 39 3.14 -3.12 6.15
N GLN A 40 3.82 -3.41 7.25
CA GLN A 40 4.72 -4.56 7.36
C GLN A 40 3.95 -5.88 7.22
N ILE A 41 2.78 -5.98 7.85
CA ILE A 41 1.89 -7.14 7.71
C ILE A 41 1.47 -7.30 6.25
N TYR A 42 1.03 -6.22 5.61
CA TYR A 42 0.59 -6.24 4.22
C TYR A 42 1.71 -6.67 3.26
N ALA A 43 2.91 -6.09 3.40
CA ALA A 43 4.08 -6.48 2.60
C ALA A 43 4.42 -7.97 2.78
N ARG A 44 4.32 -8.49 4.02
CA ARG A 44 4.57 -9.90 4.31
C ARG A 44 3.50 -10.82 3.73
N ILE A 45 2.23 -10.40 3.74
CA ILE A 45 1.13 -11.15 3.12
C ILE A 45 1.36 -11.25 1.61
N ILE A 46 1.71 -10.15 0.93
CA ILE A 46 2.05 -10.16 -0.50
C ILE A 46 3.22 -11.12 -0.77
N GLU A 47 4.30 -11.01 0.00
CA GLU A 47 5.46 -11.89 -0.16
C GLU A 47 5.10 -13.37 0.00
N THR A 48 4.30 -13.70 1.03
CA THR A 48 3.84 -15.07 1.26
C THR A 48 2.91 -15.55 0.14
N ARG A 49 1.97 -14.71 -0.30
CA ARG A 49 1.08 -15.02 -1.43
C ARG A 49 1.88 -15.35 -2.68
N MET A 50 2.86 -14.51 -3.02
CA MET A 50 3.75 -14.73 -4.17
C MET A 50 4.49 -16.07 -4.12
N LYS A 51 4.97 -16.46 -2.93
CA LYS A 51 5.64 -17.77 -2.73
C LYS A 51 4.68 -18.95 -2.89
N LEU A 52 3.41 -18.80 -2.52
CA LEU A 52 2.41 -19.86 -2.62
C LEU A 52 1.85 -20.00 -4.04
N GLU A 53 1.55 -18.88 -4.69
CA GLU A 53 0.93 -18.87 -6.02
C GLU A 53 1.89 -19.30 -7.12
N ASN A 54 3.19 -19.01 -6.96
CA ASN A 54 4.23 -19.41 -7.90
C ASN A 54 4.65 -20.89 -7.77
N THR A 55 3.71 -21.77 -7.38
CA THR A 55 3.94 -23.20 -7.26
C THR A 55 3.11 -23.98 -8.29
N GLU A 56 3.65 -25.09 -8.78
CA GLU A 56 2.91 -25.99 -9.68
C GLU A 56 1.64 -26.54 -9.01
N ALA A 57 1.69 -26.81 -7.70
CA ALA A 57 0.56 -27.31 -6.93
C ALA A 57 -0.59 -26.30 -6.91
N PHE A 58 -0.31 -25.03 -6.60
CA PHE A 58 -1.32 -23.98 -6.65
C PHE A 58 -1.86 -23.81 -8.07
N THR A 59 -0.98 -23.75 -9.06
CA THR A 59 -1.36 -23.57 -10.47
C THR A 59 -2.29 -24.69 -10.96
N LYS A 60 -2.05 -25.94 -10.53
CA LYS A 60 -2.91 -27.07 -10.87
C LYS A 60 -4.32 -26.88 -10.30
N ILE A 61 -4.43 -26.50 -9.02
CA ILE A 61 -5.71 -26.25 -8.35
C ILE A 61 -6.40 -25.01 -8.96
N ALA A 62 -5.65 -23.96 -9.27
CA ALA A 62 -6.19 -22.73 -9.87
C ALA A 62 -6.85 -23.01 -11.22
N LYS A 63 -6.28 -23.89 -12.04
CA LYS A 63 -6.86 -24.27 -13.35
C LYS A 63 -8.20 -25.01 -13.23
N GLU A 64 -8.54 -25.57 -12.08
CA GLU A 64 -9.85 -26.21 -11.85
C GLU A 64 -10.97 -25.17 -11.70
N ASN A 65 -10.62 -23.90 -11.48
CA ASN A 65 -11.55 -22.79 -11.40
C ASN A 65 -11.61 -22.03 -12.74
N GLU A 66 -12.80 -21.94 -13.35
CA GLU A 66 -12.98 -21.30 -14.66
C GLU A 66 -12.47 -19.85 -14.70
N LEU A 67 -12.67 -19.08 -13.63
CA LEU A 67 -12.23 -17.70 -13.54
C LEU A 67 -10.70 -17.58 -13.52
N PHE A 68 -9.99 -18.49 -12.86
CA PHE A 68 -8.53 -18.55 -12.93
C PHE A 68 -8.03 -19.09 -14.27
N ALA A 69 -8.69 -20.09 -14.85
CA ALA A 69 -8.35 -20.61 -16.17
C ALA A 69 -8.39 -19.51 -17.25
N ASP A 70 -9.46 -18.70 -17.26
CA ASP A 70 -9.61 -17.55 -18.14
C ASP A 70 -8.48 -16.52 -17.98
N ARG A 71 -8.06 -16.27 -16.74
CA ARG A 71 -7.01 -15.29 -16.41
C ARG A 71 -5.62 -15.78 -16.80
N LEU A 72 -5.33 -17.07 -16.57
CA LEU A 72 -4.07 -17.68 -16.96
C LEU A 72 -3.90 -17.74 -18.48
N ALA A 73 -4.99 -17.82 -19.25
CA ALA A 73 -4.97 -17.80 -20.72
C ALA A 73 -4.62 -16.43 -21.33
N LEU A 74 -4.49 -15.37 -20.53
CA LEU A 74 -4.15 -14.02 -21.01
C LEU A 74 -2.67 -13.85 -21.36
N VAL A 75 -1.83 -14.78 -20.91
CA VAL A 75 -0.37 -14.75 -20.99
C VAL A 75 0.16 -16.11 -21.45
N ASP A 76 1.47 -16.22 -21.70
CA ASP A 76 2.05 -17.43 -22.30
C ASP A 76 2.28 -18.53 -21.26
N SER A 77 2.43 -18.16 -19.98
CA SER A 77 2.58 -19.11 -18.87
C SER A 77 1.93 -18.62 -17.57
N PRO A 78 1.56 -19.52 -16.64
CA PRO A 78 1.08 -19.13 -15.33
C PRO A 78 2.04 -18.23 -14.55
N ASP A 79 3.34 -18.47 -14.67
CA ASP A 79 4.38 -17.68 -14.01
C ASP A 79 4.36 -16.22 -14.49
N GLU A 80 4.11 -15.99 -15.78
CA GLU A 80 3.94 -14.64 -16.31
C GLU A 80 2.71 -13.95 -15.69
N TYR A 81 1.60 -14.68 -15.54
CA TYR A 81 0.37 -14.13 -14.95
C TYR A 81 0.62 -13.71 -13.50
N TYR A 82 1.22 -14.60 -12.70
CA TYR A 82 1.52 -14.30 -11.30
C TYR A 82 2.53 -13.17 -11.17
N THR A 83 3.50 -13.08 -12.09
CA THR A 83 4.43 -11.95 -12.14
C THR A 83 3.69 -10.64 -12.39
N VAL A 84 2.77 -10.60 -13.35
CA VAL A 84 1.97 -9.39 -13.64
C VAL A 84 1.13 -8.99 -12.42
N VAL A 85 0.43 -9.94 -11.81
CA VAL A 85 -0.37 -9.69 -10.60
C VAL A 85 0.50 -9.17 -9.45
N ALA A 86 1.71 -9.72 -9.26
CA ALA A 86 2.64 -9.26 -8.24
C ALA A 86 2.98 -7.77 -8.38
N TYR A 87 3.23 -7.34 -9.61
CA TYR A 87 3.53 -5.95 -9.90
C TYR A 87 2.30 -5.06 -9.74
N LEU A 88 1.10 -5.52 -10.10
CA LEU A 88 -0.13 -4.78 -9.84
C LEU A 88 -0.36 -4.56 -8.33
N ASP A 89 -0.22 -5.62 -7.52
CA ASP A 89 -0.35 -5.55 -6.06
C ASP A 89 0.71 -4.61 -5.44
N LEU A 90 1.96 -4.67 -5.94
CA LEU A 90 3.04 -3.79 -5.51
C LEU A 90 2.72 -2.32 -5.83
N ILE A 91 2.24 -2.04 -7.04
CA ILE A 91 1.89 -0.67 -7.45
C ILE A 91 0.68 -0.15 -6.68
N GLU A 92 -0.33 -0.99 -6.40
CA GLU A 92 -1.47 -0.62 -5.56
C GLU A 92 -1.03 -0.26 -4.13
N PHE A 93 -0.12 -1.05 -3.56
CA PHE A 93 0.45 -0.73 -2.26
C PHE A 93 1.18 0.62 -2.27
N LEU A 94 2.02 0.85 -3.27
CA LEU A 94 2.77 2.11 -3.42
C LEU A 94 1.84 3.30 -3.64
N PHE A 95 0.76 3.12 -4.40
CA PHE A 95 -0.30 4.13 -4.56
C PHE A 95 -0.96 4.43 -3.22
N TYR A 96 -1.33 3.42 -2.43
CA TYR A 96 -1.88 3.62 -1.09
C TYR A 96 -0.92 4.40 -0.18
N LEU A 97 0.39 4.08 -0.20
CA LEU A 97 1.41 4.84 0.55
C LEU A 97 1.49 6.31 0.09
N HIS A 98 1.29 6.58 -1.19
CA HIS A 98 1.26 7.93 -1.74
C HIS A 98 0.03 8.70 -1.24
N GLU A 99 -1.16 8.14 -1.41
CA GLU A 99 -2.43 8.78 -1.01
C GLU A 99 -2.50 9.05 0.50
N THR A 100 -1.93 8.16 1.30
CA THR A 100 -1.83 8.32 2.76
C THR A 100 -0.69 9.21 3.23
N LYS A 101 0.08 9.82 2.31
CA LYS A 101 1.23 10.70 2.58
C LYS A 101 2.35 10.03 3.40
N MET A 102 2.47 8.71 3.27
CA MET A 102 3.49 7.90 3.94
C MET A 102 4.72 7.64 3.07
N MET A 103 4.63 7.98 1.78
CA MET A 103 5.76 7.98 0.85
C MET A 103 6.38 9.38 0.74
N ASP A 104 7.71 9.46 0.72
CA ASP A 104 8.40 10.69 0.33
C ASP A 104 7.93 11.12 -1.07
N ALA A 105 7.48 12.37 -1.19
CA ALA A 105 6.94 12.93 -2.43
C ALA A 105 7.92 12.83 -3.62
N LYS A 106 9.24 12.75 -3.37
CA LYS A 106 10.26 12.57 -4.43
C LYS A 106 10.29 11.15 -5.00
N LEU A 107 9.77 10.16 -4.28
CA LEU A 107 9.75 8.76 -4.72
C LEU A 107 8.57 8.46 -5.63
N TRP A 108 7.43 9.13 -5.43
CA TRP A 108 6.21 8.86 -6.20
C TRP A 108 6.40 8.98 -7.72
N PRO A 109 7.06 10.02 -8.27
CA PRO A 109 7.27 10.12 -9.73
C PRO A 109 7.96 8.89 -10.33
N ARG A 110 8.90 8.27 -9.62
CA ARG A 110 9.59 7.06 -10.07
C ARG A 110 8.62 5.87 -10.14
N TRP A 111 7.78 5.67 -9.13
CA TRP A 111 6.82 4.57 -9.09
C TRP A 111 5.68 4.76 -10.09
N LYS A 112 5.22 6.01 -10.27
CA LYS A 112 4.27 6.35 -11.33
C LYS A 112 4.84 6.05 -12.72
N ALA A 113 6.10 6.40 -12.99
CA ALA A 113 6.76 6.08 -14.26
C ALA A 113 6.90 4.56 -14.49
N LEU A 114 7.16 3.79 -13.41
CA LEU A 114 7.14 2.32 -13.50
C LEU A 114 5.74 1.82 -13.87
N ALA A 115 4.69 2.29 -13.18
CA ALA A 115 3.31 1.91 -13.48
C ALA A 115 2.94 2.21 -14.94
N GLN A 116 3.28 3.40 -15.45
CA GLN A 116 3.10 3.76 -16.85
C GLN A 116 3.83 2.82 -17.81
N THR A 117 5.09 2.49 -17.51
CA THR A 117 5.89 1.58 -18.32
C THR A 117 5.28 0.19 -18.37
N LEU A 118 4.82 -0.33 -17.22
CA LEU A 118 4.16 -1.63 -17.12
C LEU A 118 2.84 -1.63 -17.89
N MET A 119 2.01 -0.59 -17.74
CA MET A 119 0.73 -0.46 -18.45
C MET A 119 0.89 -0.32 -19.97
N GLY A 120 2.03 0.17 -20.44
CA GLY A 120 2.40 0.14 -21.85
C GLY A 120 2.69 -1.25 -22.42
N MET A 121 2.89 -2.27 -21.56
CA MET A 121 3.13 -3.65 -22.00
C MET A 121 1.79 -4.36 -22.28
N PRO A 122 1.59 -4.97 -23.48
CA PRO A 122 0.31 -5.58 -23.84
C PRO A 122 -0.21 -6.66 -22.88
N LYS A 123 0.69 -7.49 -22.32
CA LYS A 123 0.33 -8.53 -21.35
C LYS A 123 -0.19 -7.93 -20.03
N PHE A 124 0.48 -6.90 -19.52
CA PHE A 124 0.04 -6.16 -18.34
C PHE A 124 -1.34 -5.53 -18.56
N ARG A 125 -1.54 -4.84 -19.69
CA ARG A 125 -2.84 -4.22 -20.02
C ARG A 125 -3.96 -5.24 -20.08
N LYS A 126 -3.76 -6.39 -20.73
CA LYS A 126 -4.75 -7.47 -20.81
C LYS A 126 -5.14 -8.02 -19.44
N VAL A 127 -4.15 -8.29 -18.58
CA VAL A 127 -4.41 -8.77 -17.22
C VAL A 127 -5.15 -7.71 -16.43
N TRP A 128 -4.68 -6.46 -16.45
CA TRP A 128 -5.34 -5.33 -15.80
C TRP A 128 -6.82 -5.20 -16.21
N ASP A 129 -7.12 -5.16 -17.50
CA ASP A 129 -8.49 -4.98 -17.98
C ASP A 129 -9.42 -6.11 -17.51
N LYS A 130 -8.92 -7.34 -17.40
CA LYS A 130 -9.69 -8.49 -16.89
C LYS A 130 -9.81 -8.50 -15.37
N THR A 131 -8.85 -7.95 -14.63
CA THR A 131 -8.80 -8.06 -13.15
C THR A 131 -9.15 -6.78 -12.40
N LYS A 132 -9.18 -5.60 -13.03
CA LYS A 132 -9.32 -4.29 -12.35
C LYS A 132 -10.48 -4.17 -11.36
N HIS A 133 -11.56 -4.92 -11.57
CA HIS A 133 -12.72 -4.96 -10.69
C HIS A 133 -12.44 -5.51 -9.26
N VAL A 134 -11.31 -6.17 -9.02
CA VAL A 134 -10.93 -6.65 -7.69
C VAL A 134 -10.18 -5.60 -6.85
N HIS A 135 -9.78 -4.50 -7.47
CA HIS A 135 -8.97 -3.46 -6.85
C HIS A 135 -9.83 -2.29 -6.35
N ASN A 136 -9.25 -1.43 -5.51
CA ASN A 136 -9.93 -0.23 -5.02
C ASN A 136 -10.26 0.75 -6.18
N SER A 137 -11.42 1.44 -6.09
CA SER A 137 -11.89 2.39 -7.13
C SER A 137 -10.88 3.48 -7.48
N ASP A 138 -10.22 4.05 -6.48
CA ASP A 138 -9.29 5.16 -6.66
C ASP A 138 -8.03 4.68 -7.36
N PHE A 139 -7.59 3.45 -7.04
CA PHE A 139 -6.49 2.80 -7.73
C PHE A 139 -6.86 2.45 -9.17
N VAL A 140 -8.11 2.01 -9.42
CA VAL A 140 -8.61 1.75 -10.77
C VAL A 140 -8.60 3.03 -11.61
N GLU A 141 -9.11 4.13 -11.07
CA GLU A 141 -9.09 5.44 -11.75
C GLU A 141 -7.67 5.89 -12.06
N PHE A 142 -6.74 5.75 -11.10
CA PHE A 142 -5.33 6.04 -11.31
C PHE A 142 -4.74 5.20 -12.47
N MET A 143 -4.90 3.88 -12.41
CA MET A 143 -4.31 2.96 -13.41
C MET A 143 -4.94 3.11 -14.80
N ASP A 144 -6.25 3.39 -14.89
CA ASP A 144 -6.93 3.66 -16.17
C ASP A 144 -6.53 5.02 -16.78
N SER A 145 -5.95 5.92 -15.98
CA SER A 145 -5.40 7.20 -16.46
C SER A 145 -3.98 7.11 -17.05
N LEU A 146 -3.30 5.96 -16.91
CA LEU A 146 -1.93 5.72 -17.39
C LEU A 146 -1.92 5.17 -18.83
#